data_AF-A0A2D6XKK3-F1
#
_entry.id   AF-A0A2D6XKK3-F1
#
_cell.length_a   1.000
_cell.length_b   1.000
_cell.length_c   1.000
_cell.angle_alpha   90.00
_cell.angle_beta   90.00
_cell.angle_gamma   90.00
#
_symmetry.space_group_name_H-M   'P 1'
#
loop_
_entity.id
_entity.type
_entity.pdbx_description
1 polymer ?
#
loop_
_entity_poly.entity_id
_entity_poly.type
_entity_poly.pdbx_seq_one_letter_code
_entity_poly.pdbx_strand_id
1 'polypeptide(L)'
;MANTNPCGKTRKLEDPYEVWNCRMEIGFEVLNIEYRVLKKYQSPKKEAENPFARWFTAAKSEATFGSWEYGDTYVRDIVSSGRRTQ
;
A
#
# COMPACT_ATOMS: atom_id res chain seq x y z
N MET A 1 11.58 8.61 22.22
CA MET A 1 11.39 8.45 20.76
C MET A 1 9.93 8.76 20.46
N ALA A 2 9.65 9.65 19.51
CA ALA A 2 8.27 10.09 19.27
C ALA A 2 7.39 8.89 18.87
N ASN A 3 6.32 8.64 19.64
CA ASN A 3 5.30 7.63 19.34
C ASN A 3 4.34 8.11 18.23
N THR A 4 4.70 9.17 17.52
CA THR A 4 3.88 9.80 16.50
C THR A 4 3.90 8.99 15.23
N ASN A 5 2.75 8.89 14.58
CA ASN A 5 2.62 8.26 13.28
C ASN A 5 2.70 9.36 12.21
N PRO A 6 3.85 9.54 11.52
CA PRO A 6 4.01 10.56 10.49
C PRO A 6 3.06 10.35 9.30
N CYS A 7 2.62 9.11 9.07
CA CYS A 7 1.71 8.74 7.99
C CYS A 7 0.27 8.52 8.46
N GLY A 8 -0.10 9.07 9.62
CA GLY A 8 -1.40 8.80 10.26
C GLY A 8 -2.59 9.58 9.69
N LYS A 9 -2.35 10.63 8.90
CA LYS A 9 -3.38 11.42 8.23
C LYS A 9 -3.55 10.95 6.79
N THR A 10 -4.78 10.75 6.36
CA THR A 10 -5.09 10.37 4.97
C THR A 10 -4.66 11.48 4.01
N ARG A 11 -3.91 11.11 2.97
CA ARG A 11 -3.56 11.98 1.85
C ARG A 11 -4.44 11.73 0.63
N LYS A 12 -4.37 12.66 -0.32
CA LYS A 12 -5.02 12.54 -1.63
C LYS A 12 -4.22 11.60 -2.54
N LEU A 13 -4.87 11.12 -3.60
CA LEU A 13 -4.29 10.19 -4.55
C LEU A 13 -3.05 10.73 -5.28
N GLU A 14 -3.00 12.05 -5.50
CA GLU A 14 -1.92 12.73 -6.24
C GLU A 14 -0.67 12.97 -5.40
N ASP A 15 -0.79 12.90 -4.07
CA ASP A 15 0.31 13.08 -3.11
C ASP A 15 0.29 11.94 -2.07
N PRO A 16 0.56 10.69 -2.47
CA PRO A 16 0.63 9.57 -1.54
C PRO A 16 1.91 9.63 -0.69
N TYR A 17 1.93 8.92 0.45
CA TYR A 17 3.16 8.78 1.23
C TYR A 17 4.19 7.90 0.53
N GLU A 18 3.73 6.86 -0.16
CA GLU A 18 4.57 5.87 -0.85
C GLU A 18 3.85 5.35 -2.09
N VAL A 19 4.62 4.97 -3.10
CA VAL A 19 4.11 4.27 -4.30
C VAL A 19 4.84 2.95 -4.46
N TRP A 20 4.09 1.88 -4.63
CA TRP A 20 4.58 0.51 -4.75
C TRP A 20 4.08 -0.11 -6.03
N ASN A 21 4.98 -0.75 -6.78
CA ASN A 21 4.62 -1.60 -7.91
C ASN A 21 4.74 -3.06 -7.48
N CYS A 22 3.61 -3.74 -7.39
CA CYS A 22 3.49 -5.12 -6.93
C CYS A 22 3.16 -6.05 -8.10
N ARG A 23 3.68 -7.28 -8.04
CA ARG A 23 3.39 -8.34 -8.99
C ARG A 23 2.51 -9.39 -8.31
N MET A 24 1.28 -9.56 -8.78
CA MET A 24 0.33 -10.54 -8.26
C MET A 24 0.11 -11.65 -9.29
N GLU A 25 0.26 -12.89 -8.88
CA GLU A 25 -0.01 -14.06 -9.73
C GLU A 25 -1.46 -14.52 -9.50
N ILE A 26 -2.25 -14.57 -10.57
CA ILE A 26 -3.64 -15.01 -10.56
C ILE A 26 -3.75 -16.18 -11.56
N GLY A 27 -3.67 -17.41 -11.04
CA GLY A 27 -3.59 -18.60 -11.87
C GLY A 27 -2.31 -18.61 -12.70
N PHE A 28 -2.44 -18.57 -14.03
CA PHE A 28 -1.31 -18.50 -14.97
C PHE A 28 -1.00 -17.07 -15.43
N GLU A 29 -1.77 -16.09 -14.95
CA GLU A 29 -1.60 -14.69 -15.31
C GLU A 29 -0.88 -13.91 -14.22
N VAL A 30 -0.24 -12.82 -14.63
CA VAL A 30 0.53 -11.94 -13.76
C VAL A 30 -0.02 -10.54 -13.94
N LEU A 31 -0.56 -9.98 -12.86
CA LEU A 31 -1.07 -8.63 -12.83
C LEU A 31 -0.08 -7.70 -12.13
N ASN A 32 0.25 -6.59 -12.77
CA ASN A 32 1.02 -5.52 -12.16
C ASN A 32 0.04 -4.54 -11.49
N ILE A 33 0.23 -4.31 -10.20
CA ILE A 33 -0.63 -3.45 -9.39
C ILE A 33 0.21 -2.29 -8.85
N GLU A 34 -0.17 -1.07 -9.20
CA GLU A 34 0.31 0.14 -8.54
C GLU A 34 -0.51 0.37 -7.28
N TYR A 35 0.13 0.30 -6.12
CA TYR A 35 -0.44 0.72 -4.84
C TYR A 35 0.08 2.10 -4.47
N ARG A 36 -0.83 3.02 -4.20
CA ARG A 36 -0.55 4.31 -3.57
C ARG A 36 -0.95 4.27 -2.11
N VAL A 37 0.01 4.48 -1.21
CA VAL A 37 -0.21 4.44 0.23
C VAL A 37 -0.69 5.82 0.71
N LEU A 38 -1.96 5.91 1.09
CA LEU A 38 -2.61 7.17 1.47
C LEU A 38 -2.60 7.40 2.98
N LYS A 39 -2.49 6.33 3.78
CA LYS A 39 -2.34 6.39 5.24
C LYS A 39 -1.79 5.08 5.78
N LYS A 40 -0.95 5.17 6.81
CA LYS A 40 -0.55 4.03 7.64
C LYS A 40 -1.28 4.12 8.98
N TYR A 41 -1.88 3.05 9.47
CA TYR A 41 -2.69 3.11 10.69
C TYR A 41 -1.85 3.17 11.98
N GLN A 42 -0.60 2.68 11.92
CA GLN A 42 0.27 2.53 13.09
C GLN A 42 1.55 3.34 12.91
N SER A 43 2.20 3.68 14.03
CA SER A 43 3.56 4.24 13.98
C SER A 43 4.54 3.19 13.44
N PRO A 44 5.69 3.59 12.86
CA PRO A 44 6.65 2.66 12.27
C PRO A 44 7.06 1.53 13.22
N LYS A 45 7.23 1.84 14.51
CA LYS A 45 7.55 0.83 15.54
C LYS A 45 6.43 -0.21 15.70
N LYS A 46 5.19 0.24 15.87
CA LYS A 46 4.04 -0.66 16.07
C LYS A 46 3.74 -1.49 14.81
N GLU A 47 3.90 -0.88 13.64
CA GLU A 47 3.75 -1.56 12.35
C GLU A 47 4.77 -2.70 12.19
N ALA A 48 6.04 -2.47 12.55
CA ALA A 48 7.08 -3.50 12.49
C ALA A 48 6.84 -4.68 13.45
N GLU A 49 6.18 -4.43 14.58
CA GLU A 49 5.83 -5.46 15.58
C GLU A 49 4.54 -6.22 15.21
N ASN A 50 3.76 -5.75 14.23
CA ASN A 50 2.44 -6.28 13.91
C ASN A 50 2.39 -6.91 12.50
N PRO A 51 2.38 -8.26 12.38
CA PRO A 51 2.35 -8.94 11.09
C PRO A 51 1.05 -8.73 10.30
N PHE A 52 0.00 -8.23 10.96
CA PHE A 52 -1.30 -7.90 10.36
C PHE A 52 -1.51 -6.38 10.26
N ALA A 53 -0.44 -5.59 10.32
CA ALA A 53 -0.53 -4.17 10.03
C ALA A 53 -1.13 -3.95 8.64
N ARG A 54 -1.92 -2.88 8.51
CA ARG A 54 -2.61 -2.50 7.28
C ARG A 54 -2.27 -1.06 6.91
N TRP A 55 -2.36 -0.78 5.62
CA TRP A 55 -2.35 0.57 5.07
C TRP A 55 -3.66 0.84 4.34
N PHE A 56 -4.12 2.08 4.37
CA PHE A 56 -5.16 2.55 3.48
C PHE A 56 -4.51 2.95 2.16
N THR A 57 -4.97 2.32 1.08
CA THR A 57 -4.35 2.42 -0.25
C THR A 57 -5.37 2.77 -1.31
N ALA A 58 -4.87 3.26 -2.44
CA ALA A 58 -5.56 3.19 -3.71
C ALA A 58 -4.74 2.27 -4.63
N ALA A 59 -5.39 1.27 -5.21
CA ALA A 59 -4.77 0.30 -6.11
C ALA A 59 -5.25 0.52 -7.55
N LYS A 60 -4.36 0.33 -8.51
CA LYS A 60 -4.65 0.37 -9.94
C LYS A 60 -3.89 -0.72 -10.67
N SER A 61 -4.55 -1.35 -11.61
CA SER A 61 -3.97 -2.39 -12.48
C SER A 61 -4.67 -2.41 -13.84
N GLU A 62 -4.21 -3.25 -14.75
CA GLU A 62 -4.86 -3.45 -16.05
C GLU A 62 -6.33 -3.90 -15.90
N ALA A 63 -6.62 -4.70 -14.87
CA ALA A 63 -7.98 -5.19 -14.56
C ALA A 63 -8.93 -4.10 -14.03
N THR A 64 -8.41 -2.94 -13.61
CA THR A 64 -9.23 -1.81 -13.14
C THR A 64 -9.67 -0.87 -14.27
N PHE A 65 -9.28 -1.15 -15.52
CA PHE A 65 -9.62 -0.36 -16.71
C PHE A 65 -9.36 1.15 -16.54
N GLY A 66 -8.26 1.50 -15.87
CA GLY A 66 -7.84 2.88 -15.64
C GLY A 66 -8.36 3.51 -14.35
N SER A 67 -9.29 2.86 -13.65
CA SER A 67 -9.86 3.33 -12.39
C SER A 67 -8.95 3.06 -11.19
N TRP A 68 -9.27 3.67 -10.05
CA TRP A 68 -8.59 3.44 -8.77
C TRP A 68 -9.54 2.79 -7.78
N GLU A 69 -9.08 1.71 -7.14
CA GLU A 69 -9.83 1.01 -6.10
C GLU A 69 -9.24 1.35 -4.73
N TYR A 70 -10.04 1.94 -3.85
CA TYR A 70 -9.61 2.34 -2.52
C TYR A 70 -9.91 1.24 -1.51
N GLY A 71 -8.96 0.92 -0.65
CA GLY A 71 -9.14 -0.13 0.34
C GLY A 71 -7.96 -0.31 1.28
N ASP A 72 -8.20 -1.11 2.31
CA ASP A 72 -7.15 -1.52 3.24
C ASP A 72 -6.42 -2.74 2.70
N THR A 73 -5.09 -2.72 2.75
CA THR A 73 -4.25 -3.85 2.34
C THR A 73 -3.22 -4.14 3.41
N TYR A 74 -2.88 -5.42 3.61
CA TYR A 74 -1.84 -5.79 4.57
C TYR A 74 -0.48 -5.32 4.08
N VAL A 75 0.31 -4.75 5.01
CA VAL A 75 1.67 -4.28 4.73
C VAL A 75 2.52 -5.39 4.12
N ARG A 76 2.42 -6.60 4.69
CA ARG A 76 3.19 -7.76 4.23
C ARG A 76 2.92 -8.10 2.77
N ASP A 77 1.68 -7.93 2.28
CA ASP A 77 1.31 -8.34 0.93
C ASP A 77 1.94 -7.39 -0.09
N ILE A 78 2.00 -6.09 0.24
CA ILE A 78 2.66 -5.07 -0.59
C ILE A 78 4.18 -5.22 -0.54
N VAL A 79 4.76 -5.33 0.65
CA VAL A 79 6.22 -5.34 0.84
C VAL A 79 6.86 -6.63 0.31
N SER A 80 6.17 -7.77 0.40
CA SER A 80 6.71 -9.06 -0.07
C SER A 80 6.65 -9.24 -1.59
N SER A 81 5.69 -8.60 -2.26
CA SER A 81 5.45 -8.76 -3.71
C SER A 81 5.84 -7.54 -4.54
N GLY A 82 6.24 -6.45 -3.88
CA GLY A 82 6.37 -5.14 -4.52
C GLY A 82 7.71 -4.46 -4.33
N ARG A 83 7.99 -3.55 -5.25
CA ARG A 83 9.11 -2.61 -5.18
C ARG A 83 8.56 -1.20 -4.95
N ARG A 84 9.05 -0.56 -3.89
CA ARG A 84 8.80 0.87 -3.65
C ARG A 84 9.49 1.73 -4.71
N THR A 85 8.75 2.68 -5.26
CA THR A 85 9.22 3.59 -6.33
C THR A 85 9.17 5.07 -5.96
N GLN A 86 8.50 5.42 -4.86
CA GLN A 86 8.48 6.74 -4.21
C GLN A 86 8.38 6.55 -2.70
#